data_AF-A0A948WVW7-F1
#
_entry.id   AF-A0A948WVW7-F1
#
_cell.length_a   1.000
_cell.length_b   1.000
_cell.length_c   1.000
_cell.angle_alpha   90.00
_cell.angle_beta   90.00
_cell.angle_gamma   90.00
#
_symmetry.space_group_name_H-M   'P 1'
#
loop_
_entity.id
_entity.type
_entity.pdbx_description
1 polymer ?
#
loop_
_entity_poly.entity_id
_entity_poly.type
_entity_poly.pdbx_seq_one_letter_code
_entity_poly.pdbx_strand_id
1 'polypeptide(L)'
;SKKSQKRFTDKLHEVVLTKGKALSQQELIEKLNPIIRGWGNYYSHVVSKEVFCRCDHILINQLKRWSYRRHTNKSREWIRNKYFIRKGCRNWIFGFVYVCGGIEEKFTVQQLTEIPIKRHIKIKCEANPFDPSWDEYFERRKLKSARQRE
;
A
#
# COMPACT_ATOMS: atom_id res chain seq x y z
N SER A 1 -11.64 7.58 10.73
CA SER A 1 -12.14 7.19 12.07
C SER A 1 -11.26 6.12 12.69
N LYS A 2 -11.04 6.18 14.01
CA LYS A 2 -10.23 5.20 14.78
C LYS A 2 -10.76 3.77 14.65
N LYS A 3 -12.09 3.58 14.59
CA LYS A 3 -12.72 2.26 14.43
C LYS A 3 -12.34 1.57 13.12
N SER A 4 -12.30 2.33 12.01
CA SER A 4 -11.91 1.81 10.70
C SER A 4 -10.44 1.40 10.66
N GLN A 5 -9.56 2.23 11.23
CA GLN A 5 -8.13 1.92 11.35
C GLN A 5 -7.91 0.64 12.15
N LYS A 6 -8.58 0.50 13.30
CA LYS A 6 -8.51 -0.72 14.12
C LYS A 6 -8.96 -1.96 13.33
N ARG A 7 -10.14 -1.90 12.70
CA ARG A 7 -10.65 -3.01 11.87
C ARG A 7 -9.66 -3.41 10.78
N PHE A 8 -9.02 -2.44 10.14
CA PHE A 8 -7.99 -2.69 9.13
C PHE A 8 -6.76 -3.39 9.72
N THR A 9 -6.20 -2.87 10.83
CA THR A 9 -5.03 -3.47 11.47
C THR A 9 -5.32 -4.86 12.05
N ASP A 10 -6.54 -5.08 12.54
CA ASP A 10 -7.02 -6.38 13.03
C ASP A 10 -7.14 -7.37 11.87
N LYS A 11 -7.59 -6.90 10.70
CA LYS A 11 -7.64 -7.74 9.50
C LYS A 11 -6.25 -8.15 9.02
N LEU A 12 -5.30 -7.21 9.02
CA LEU A 12 -3.90 -7.51 8.71
C LEU A 12 -3.31 -8.52 9.71
N HIS A 13 -3.59 -8.33 11.01
CA HIS A 13 -3.17 -9.25 12.05
C HIS A 13 -3.73 -10.67 11.81
N GLU A 14 -5.02 -10.78 11.49
CA GLU A 14 -5.67 -12.06 11.16
C GLU A 14 -4.96 -12.76 9.99
N VAL A 15 -4.64 -12.01 8.93
CA VAL A 15 -3.95 -12.56 7.75
C VAL A 15 -2.53 -12.99 8.10
N VAL A 16 -1.75 -12.18 8.82
CA VAL A 16 -0.33 -12.46 9.10
C VAL A 16 -0.13 -13.48 10.23
N LEU A 17 -0.72 -13.22 11.40
CA LEU A 17 -0.38 -13.93 12.63
C LEU A 17 -1.38 -15.04 12.99
N THR A 18 -2.60 -15.02 12.45
CA THR A 18 -3.61 -16.06 12.74
C THR A 18 -3.69 -17.11 11.63
N LYS A 19 -4.04 -16.69 10.41
CA LYS A 19 -4.24 -17.58 9.26
C LYS A 19 -2.94 -17.83 8.49
N GLY A 20 -2.07 -16.82 8.45
CA GLY A 20 -0.82 -16.85 7.68
C GLY A 20 0.35 -17.54 8.34
N LYS A 21 0.16 -18.22 9.48
CA LYS A 21 1.28 -18.74 10.30
C LYS A 21 2.22 -19.65 9.51
N ALA A 22 1.64 -20.54 8.70
CA ALA A 22 2.37 -21.54 7.92
C ALA A 22 2.63 -21.12 6.46
N LEU A 23 1.94 -20.10 5.95
CA LEU A 23 2.04 -19.67 4.54
C LEU A 23 3.48 -19.35 4.13
N SER A 24 3.76 -19.44 2.84
CA SER A 24 5.00 -18.92 2.27
C SER A 24 5.03 -17.39 2.30
N GLN A 25 6.22 -16.83 2.09
CA GLN A 25 6.38 -15.38 1.98
C GLN A 25 5.57 -14.80 0.80
N GLN A 26 5.56 -15.52 -0.33
CA GLN A 26 4.83 -15.13 -1.54
C GLN A 26 3.32 -15.09 -1.29
N GLU A 27 2.73 -16.17 -0.79
CA GLU A 27 1.28 -16.22 -0.50
C GLU A 27 0.85 -15.15 0.49
N LEU A 28 1.73 -14.80 1.44
CA LEU A 28 1.43 -13.74 2.39
C LEU A 28 1.37 -12.37 1.70
N ILE A 29 2.30 -12.07 0.80
CA ILE A 29 2.31 -10.85 0.01
C ILE A 29 1.08 -10.78 -0.89
N GLU A 30 0.73 -11.88 -1.56
CA GLU A 30 -0.44 -11.98 -2.44
C GLU A 30 -1.76 -11.74 -1.68
N LYS A 31 -1.88 -12.21 -0.44
CA LYS A 31 -3.07 -11.96 0.39
C LYS A 31 -3.13 -10.55 0.95
N LEU A 32 -1.99 -9.94 1.26
CA LEU A 32 -1.92 -8.61 1.86
C LEU A 32 -2.15 -7.50 0.83
N ASN A 33 -1.57 -7.61 -0.36
CA ASN A 33 -1.56 -6.54 -1.34
C ASN A 33 -2.97 -6.07 -1.76
N PRO A 34 -3.95 -6.95 -2.06
CA PRO A 34 -5.31 -6.54 -2.40
C PRO A 34 -6.01 -5.78 -1.27
N ILE A 35 -5.81 -6.21 -0.01
CA ILE A 35 -6.41 -5.58 1.17
C ILE A 35 -5.83 -4.17 1.37
N ILE A 36 -4.52 -4.04 1.27
CA ILE A 36 -3.80 -2.76 1.40
C ILE A 36 -4.21 -1.81 0.29
N ARG A 37 -4.22 -2.29 -0.95
CA ARG A 37 -4.61 -1.50 -2.13
C ARG A 37 -6.04 -1.00 -2.01
N GLY A 38 -6.99 -1.88 -1.69
CA GLY A 38 -8.40 -1.51 -1.56
C GLY A 38 -8.63 -0.47 -0.47
N TRP A 39 -8.07 -0.70 0.72
CA TRP A 39 -8.24 0.23 1.84
C TRP A 39 -7.52 1.57 1.61
N GLY A 40 -6.31 1.52 1.08
CA GLY A 40 -5.52 2.71 0.76
C GLY A 40 -6.15 3.57 -0.32
N ASN A 41 -6.68 2.97 -1.39
CA ASN A 41 -7.37 3.70 -2.45
C ASN A 41 -8.66 4.36 -1.93
N TYR A 42 -9.44 3.65 -1.09
CA TYR A 42 -10.64 4.21 -0.48
C TYR A 42 -10.34 5.48 0.35
N TYR A 43 -9.27 5.47 1.14
CA TYR A 43 -8.86 6.63 1.96
C TYR A 43 -7.90 7.59 1.26
N SER A 44 -7.61 7.41 -0.03
CA SER A 44 -6.68 8.25 -0.79
C SER A 44 -7.22 9.66 -1.06
N HIS A 45 -8.53 9.89 -0.90
CA HIS A 45 -9.17 11.18 -1.15
C HIS A 45 -9.15 12.13 0.05
N VAL A 46 -8.81 11.64 1.24
CA VAL A 46 -8.80 12.40 2.50
C VAL A 46 -7.38 12.51 3.05
N VAL A 47 -7.19 13.33 4.10
CA VAL A 47 -5.87 13.54 4.73
C VAL A 47 -5.48 12.30 5.56
N SER A 48 -4.88 11.31 4.89
CA SER A 48 -4.59 9.99 5.49
C SER A 48 -3.11 9.64 5.62
N LYS A 49 -2.16 10.51 5.25
CA LYS A 49 -0.75 10.09 5.16
C LYS A 49 -0.13 9.66 6.49
N GLU A 50 -0.42 10.37 7.57
CA GLU A 50 0.06 9.99 8.90
C GLU A 50 -0.53 8.64 9.34
N VAL A 51 -1.82 8.43 9.08
CA VAL A 51 -2.51 7.17 9.36
C VAL A 51 -1.92 6.03 8.55
N PHE A 52 -1.61 6.25 7.27
CA PHE A 52 -0.96 5.28 6.40
C PHE A 52 0.41 4.87 6.95
N CYS A 53 1.22 5.84 7.39
CA CYS A 53 2.52 5.57 8.03
C CYS A 53 2.36 4.71 9.29
N ARG A 54 1.39 5.05 10.16
CA ARG A 54 1.10 4.27 11.37
C ARG A 54 0.66 2.83 11.05
N CYS A 55 -0.23 2.66 10.07
CA CYS A 55 -0.68 1.34 9.62
C CYS A 55 0.47 0.51 9.03
N ASP A 56 1.31 1.11 8.18
CA ASP A 56 2.49 0.46 7.61
C ASP A 56 3.45 -0.01 8.73
N HIS A 57 3.71 0.83 9.75
CA HIS A 57 4.54 0.46 10.89
C HIS A 57 3.96 -0.74 11.67
N ILE A 58 2.64 -0.74 11.94
CA ILE A 58 1.98 -1.86 12.61
C ILE A 58 2.14 -3.15 11.79
N LEU A 59 1.91 -3.08 10.47
CA LEU A 59 2.05 -4.22 9.57
C LEU A 59 3.49 -4.75 9.55
N ILE A 60 4.49 -3.89 9.43
CA ILE A 60 5.90 -4.29 9.45
C ILE A 60 6.26 -4.99 10.77
N ASN A 61 5.75 -4.51 11.90
CA ASN A 61 5.97 -5.18 13.20
C ASN A 61 5.29 -6.56 13.26
N GLN A 62 4.11 -6.72 12.68
CA GLN A 62 3.45 -8.03 12.55
C GLN A 62 4.27 -8.98 11.67
N LEU A 63 4.79 -8.50 10.54
CA LEU A 63 5.62 -9.28 9.62
C LEU A 63 6.97 -9.67 10.24
N LYS A 64 7.61 -8.76 10.99
CA LYS A 64 8.82 -9.08 11.78
C LYS A 64 8.55 -10.21 12.77
N ARG A 65 7.46 -10.12 13.55
CA ARG A 65 7.05 -11.18 14.49
C ARG A 65 6.83 -12.51 13.79
N TRP A 66 6.17 -12.50 12.64
CA TRP A 66 5.96 -13.68 11.82
C TRP A 66 7.28 -14.31 11.38
N SER A 67 8.23 -13.50 10.88
CA SER A 67 9.54 -13.98 10.44
C SER A 67 10.38 -14.52 11.60
N TYR A 68 10.34 -13.87 12.77
CA TYR A 68 11.05 -14.32 13.97
C TYR A 68 10.55 -15.67 14.47
N ARG A 69 9.22 -15.87 14.49
CA ARG A 69 8.65 -17.14 14.94
C ARG A 69 9.02 -18.31 14.02
N ARG A 70 9.18 -18.08 12.72
CA ARG A 70 9.58 -19.15 11.77
C ARG A 70 11.05 -19.57 11.93
N HIS A 71 11.88 -18.71 12.50
CA HIS A 71 13.33 -18.91 12.57
C HIS A 71 13.85 -18.59 13.95
N THR A 72 13.39 -19.31 14.96
CA THR A 72 13.81 -19.16 16.36
C THR A 72 15.31 -19.32 16.55
N ASN A 73 15.96 -20.11 15.70
CA ASN A 73 17.38 -20.46 15.81
C ASN A 73 18.29 -19.61 14.90
N LYS A 74 17.75 -18.57 14.25
CA LYS A 74 18.53 -17.69 13.36
C LYS A 74 18.63 -16.28 13.94
N SER A 75 19.74 -15.61 13.64
CA SER A 75 19.96 -14.23 14.07
C SER A 75 18.95 -13.28 13.41
N ARG A 76 18.65 -12.17 14.09
CA ARG A 76 17.76 -11.12 13.56
C ARG A 76 18.28 -10.53 12.25
N GLU A 77 19.59 -10.48 12.09
CA GLU A 77 20.24 -10.02 10.85
C GLU A 77 19.99 -10.98 9.68
N TRP A 78 20.15 -12.28 9.91
CA TRP A 78 19.83 -13.27 8.87
C TRP A 78 18.36 -13.17 8.45
N ILE A 79 17.45 -12.99 9.41
CA ILE A 79 16.02 -12.83 9.13
C ILE A 79 15.76 -11.54 8.35
N ARG A 80 16.43 -10.44 8.70
CA ARG A 80 16.35 -9.17 7.95
C ARG A 80 16.76 -9.40 6.49
N ASN A 81 17.91 -10.00 6.25
CA ASN A 81 18.45 -10.19 4.90
C ASN A 81 17.61 -11.18 4.07
N LYS A 82 16.96 -12.16 4.72
CA LYS A 82 16.10 -13.13 4.05
C LYS A 82 14.74 -12.58 3.63
N TYR A 83 14.07 -11.84 4.52
CA TYR A 83 12.66 -11.46 4.33
C TYR A 83 12.44 -9.99 3.97
N PHE A 84 13.45 -9.14 4.14
CA PHE A 84 13.32 -7.70 3.99
C PHE A 84 14.35 -7.14 3.01
N ILE A 85 13.85 -6.38 2.04
CA ILE A 85 14.64 -5.71 1.02
C ILE A 85 14.86 -4.25 1.42
N ARG A 86 15.99 -3.71 0.97
CA ARG A 86 16.26 -2.27 0.96
C ARG A 86 15.93 -1.67 -0.41
N LYS A 87 15.17 -0.57 -0.43
CA LYS A 87 14.86 0.21 -1.64
C LYS A 87 15.21 1.67 -1.40
N GLY A 88 16.34 2.12 -1.93
CA GLY A 88 16.88 3.46 -1.68
C GLY A 88 17.13 3.70 -0.19
N CYS A 89 16.55 4.78 0.35
CA CYS A 89 16.60 5.12 1.77
C CYS A 89 15.64 4.29 2.64
N ARG A 90 14.68 3.56 2.03
CA ARG A 90 13.73 2.73 2.76
C ARG A 90 14.33 1.36 3.02
N ASN A 91 14.27 0.95 4.28
CA ASN A 91 14.62 -0.37 4.76
C ASN A 91 13.34 -1.10 5.24
N TRP A 92 13.48 -2.37 5.60
CA TRP A 92 12.38 -3.18 6.13
C TRP A 92 11.18 -3.35 5.20
N ILE A 93 11.40 -3.42 3.88
CA ILE A 93 10.33 -3.73 2.93
C ILE A 93 10.20 -5.25 2.85
N PHE A 94 9.10 -5.80 3.34
CA PHE A 94 8.87 -7.25 3.30
C PHE A 94 8.71 -7.72 1.84
N GLY A 95 9.56 -8.65 1.42
CA GLY A 95 9.63 -9.09 0.04
C GLY A 95 10.87 -9.89 -0.27
N PHE A 96 10.93 -10.43 -1.49
CA PHE A 96 12.09 -11.14 -2.00
C PHE A 96 12.37 -10.73 -3.45
N VAL A 97 13.61 -10.94 -3.88
CA VAL A 97 14.02 -10.77 -5.29
C VAL A 97 13.83 -12.11 -5.99
N TYR A 98 13.29 -12.09 -7.20
CA TYR A 98 13.19 -13.26 -8.06
C TYR A 98 13.67 -12.91 -9.45
N VAL A 99 14.14 -13.91 -10.20
CA VAL A 99 14.58 -13.75 -11.58
C VAL A 99 13.50 -14.30 -12.50
N CYS A 100 12.99 -13.47 -13.40
CA CYS A 100 12.05 -13.87 -14.43
C CYS A 100 12.63 -13.49 -15.79
N GLY A 101 12.92 -14.48 -16.64
CA GLY A 101 13.46 -14.22 -17.98
C GLY A 101 14.80 -13.47 -17.98
N GLY A 102 15.65 -13.67 -16.97
CA GLY A 102 16.93 -12.96 -16.82
C GLY A 102 16.84 -11.56 -16.20
N ILE A 103 15.62 -11.09 -15.88
CA ILE A 103 15.39 -9.79 -15.23
C ILE A 103 15.16 -10.02 -13.73
N GLU A 104 15.92 -9.29 -12.91
CA GLU A 104 15.70 -9.27 -11.45
C GLU A 104 14.51 -8.38 -11.09
N GLU A 105 13.45 -9.01 -10.60
CA GLU A 105 12.24 -8.33 -10.12
C GLU A 105 12.06 -8.50 -8.61
N LYS A 106 11.33 -7.56 -8.00
CA LYS A 106 11.10 -7.53 -6.54
C LYS A 106 9.64 -7.79 -6.23
N PHE A 107 9.36 -8.92 -5.60
CA PHE A 107 8.04 -9.22 -5.08
C PHE A 107 7.91 -8.68 -3.67
N THR A 108 7.14 -7.60 -3.48
CA THR A 108 7.09 -6.86 -2.21
C THR A 108 5.67 -6.56 -1.75
N VAL A 109 5.51 -6.37 -0.44
CA VAL A 109 4.27 -5.84 0.14
C VAL A 109 4.11 -4.37 -0.25
N GLN A 110 2.94 -4.02 -0.77
CA GLN A 110 2.60 -2.63 -1.06
C GLN A 110 2.53 -1.81 0.23
N GLN A 111 3.08 -0.60 0.20
CA GLN A 111 3.04 0.32 1.33
C GLN A 111 1.92 1.34 1.13
N LEU A 112 1.12 1.60 2.16
CA LEU A 112 0.09 2.63 2.11
C LEU A 112 0.72 4.03 1.90
N THR A 113 1.92 4.24 2.44
CA THR A 113 2.69 5.46 2.24
C THR A 113 3.09 5.72 0.78
N GLU A 114 3.02 4.74 -0.11
CA GLU A 114 3.26 4.95 -1.56
C GLU A 114 2.01 5.43 -2.30
N ILE A 115 0.80 5.19 -1.78
CA ILE A 115 -0.45 5.57 -2.43
C ILE A 115 -0.65 7.10 -2.39
N PRO A 116 -0.66 7.82 -3.52
CA PRO A 116 -0.76 9.27 -3.52
C PRO A 116 -2.12 9.73 -2.99
N ILE A 117 -2.14 10.83 -2.24
CA ILE A 117 -3.39 11.45 -1.79
C ILE A 117 -3.95 12.27 -2.95
N LYS A 118 -5.08 11.83 -3.53
CA LYS A 118 -5.74 12.46 -4.68
C LYS A 118 -7.02 13.17 -4.21
N ARG A 119 -6.94 14.48 -3.99
CA ARG A 119 -8.10 15.27 -3.54
C ARG A 119 -9.10 15.49 -4.68
N HIS A 120 -10.38 15.33 -4.39
CA HIS A 120 -11.45 15.69 -5.31
C HIS A 120 -11.58 17.21 -5.42
N ILE A 121 -11.57 17.74 -6.64
CA ILE A 121 -11.81 19.15 -6.94
C ILE A 121 -13.29 19.30 -7.30
N LYS A 122 -14.06 20.12 -6.58
CA LYS A 122 -15.49 20.36 -6.93
C LYS A 122 -15.63 21.08 -8.28
N ILE A 123 -16.75 20.86 -8.96
CA ILE A 123 -17.11 21.66 -10.15
C ILE A 123 -17.52 23.06 -9.67
N LYS A 124 -17.13 24.12 -10.38
CA LYS A 124 -17.60 25.48 -10.12
C LYS A 124 -19.12 25.51 -10.23
N CYS A 125 -19.80 26.11 -9.26
CA CYS A 125 -21.28 26.10 -9.20
C CYS A 125 -21.91 26.83 -10.39
N GLU A 126 -21.24 27.86 -10.91
CA GLU A 126 -21.69 28.66 -12.06
C GLU A 126 -21.43 27.98 -13.42
N ALA A 127 -20.64 26.89 -13.45
CA ALA A 127 -20.24 26.28 -14.70
C ALA A 127 -21.41 25.52 -15.34
N ASN A 128 -21.86 25.99 -16.50
CA ASN A 128 -22.88 25.33 -17.31
C ASN A 128 -22.23 24.53 -18.45
N PRO A 129 -22.44 23.20 -18.54
CA PRO A 129 -21.90 22.37 -19.63
C PRO A 129 -22.40 22.73 -21.03
N PHE A 130 -23.50 23.47 -21.15
CA PHE A 130 -24.10 23.84 -22.45
C PHE A 130 -23.78 25.28 -22.88
N ASP A 131 -23.05 26.03 -22.04
CA ASP A 131 -22.63 27.39 -22.36
C ASP A 131 -21.21 27.36 -22.92
N PRO A 132 -20.98 27.78 -24.19
CA PRO A 132 -19.67 27.75 -24.83
C PRO A 132 -18.56 28.48 -24.06
N SER A 133 -18.92 29.46 -23.22
CA SER A 133 -17.95 30.18 -22.38
C SER A 133 -17.23 29.27 -21.38
N TRP A 134 -17.83 28.13 -21.02
CA TRP A 134 -17.28 27.15 -20.07
C TRP A 134 -16.57 25.96 -20.73
N ASP A 135 -16.54 25.85 -22.06
CA ASP A 135 -15.93 24.73 -22.79
C ASP A 135 -14.45 24.54 -22.40
N GLU A 136 -13.68 25.62 -22.36
CA GLU A 136 -12.26 25.59 -21.97
C GLU A 136 -12.06 25.07 -20.54
N TYR A 137 -13.00 25.34 -19.63
CA TYR A 137 -12.96 24.84 -18.26
C TYR A 137 -13.20 23.33 -18.18
N PHE A 138 -14.18 22.80 -18.93
CA PHE A 138 -14.45 21.37 -18.97
C PHE A 138 -13.35 20.58 -19.70
N GLU A 139 -12.79 21.11 -20.78
CA GLU A 139 -11.66 20.47 -21.48
C GLU A 139 -10.41 20.37 -20.59
N ARG A 140 -10.05 21.45 -19.88
CA ARG A 140 -8.93 21.39 -18.91
C ARG A 140 -9.18 20.37 -17.78
N ARG A 141 -10.43 20.17 -17.35
CA ARG A 141 -10.78 19.13 -16.37
C ARG A 141 -10.67 17.72 -16.95
N LYS A 142 -11.10 17.50 -18.20
CA LYS A 142 -10.95 16.20 -18.89
C LYS A 142 -9.47 15.83 -19.00
N LEU A 143 -8.63 16.76 -19.46
CA LEU A 143 -7.18 16.57 -19.58
C LEU A 143 -6.52 16.26 -18.22
N LYS A 144 -6.89 16.97 -17.16
CA LYS A 144 -6.39 16.67 -15.79
C LYS A 144 -6.83 15.31 -15.28
N SER A 145 -8.04 14.85 -15.62
CA SER A 145 -8.53 13.53 -15.21
C SER A 145 -7.87 12.40 -15.99
N ALA A 146 -7.51 12.61 -17.26
CA ALA A 146 -6.84 11.62 -18.11
C ALA A 146 -5.42 11.33 -17.61
N ARG A 147 -4.63 12.37 -17.33
CA ARG A 147 -3.26 12.27 -16.79
C ARG A 147 -3.15 11.61 -15.41
N GLN A 148 -4.26 11.43 -14.69
CA GLN A 148 -4.28 10.77 -13.38
C GLN A 148 -4.63 9.27 -13.44
N ARG A 149 -5.03 8.76 -14.61
CA ARG A 149 -5.42 7.36 -14.84
C ARG A 149 -4.32 6.51 -15.51
N GLU A 150 -3.36 7.16 -16.17
CA GLU A 150 -2.07 6.57 -16.62
C GLU A 150 -1.10 6.41 -15.45
#